data_AF-A0A383F2J5-F1
#
_entry.id   AF-A0A383F2J5-F1
#
_cell.length_a   1.000
_cell.length_b   1.000
_cell.length_c   1.000
_cell.angle_alpha   90.00
_cell.angle_beta   90.00
_cell.angle_gamma   90.00
#
_symmetry.space_group_name_H-M   'P 1'
#
loop_
_entity.id
_entity.type
_entity.pdbx_description
1 polymer ?
#
loop_
_entity_poly.entity_id
_entity_poly.type
_entity_poly.pdbx_seq_one_letter_code
_entity_poly.pdbx_strand_id
1 'polypeptide(L)'
;MVDHNYTADSVKSLDWKGHIRMRPGMYIGKLGDGSSDDDGIYVLLKEVLDNSVDEYVMGFGKTIDVECDGQTVIVRDYGRGIPLEKLMVCASKINTGAKYDSKAFKKSVGLNGVGIKAVNALSSNFDIQ
;
A
#
# COMPACT_ATOMS: atom_id res chain seq x y z
N MET A 1 -17.08 33.54 23.44
CA MET A 1 -16.77 33.76 22.01
C MET A 1 -15.71 32.74 21.64
N VAL A 2 -15.87 32.03 20.53
CA VAL A 2 -14.82 31.11 20.04
C VAL A 2 -13.77 32.00 19.36
N ASP A 3 -12.54 31.98 19.84
CA ASP A 3 -11.44 32.70 19.20
C ASP A 3 -11.16 32.09 17.83
N HIS A 4 -11.44 32.86 16.77
CA HIS A 4 -11.13 32.51 15.39
C HIS A 4 -9.68 32.89 15.05
N ASN A 5 -8.73 32.35 15.82
CA ASN A 5 -7.31 32.59 15.58
C ASN A 5 -6.80 31.68 14.45
N TYR A 6 -7.30 31.91 13.24
CA TYR A 6 -6.82 31.26 12.02
C TYR A 6 -5.66 32.05 11.43
N THR A 7 -4.44 31.59 11.70
CA THR A 7 -3.20 32.19 11.21
C THR A 7 -2.50 31.26 10.22
N ALA A 8 -1.42 31.73 9.59
CA ALA A 8 -0.59 30.89 8.72
C ALA A 8 -0.14 29.58 9.42
N ASP A 9 0.12 29.62 10.73
CA ASP A 9 0.52 28.45 11.54
C ASP A 9 -0.59 27.39 11.68
N SER A 10 -1.84 27.75 11.36
CA SER A 10 -2.97 26.81 11.32
C SER A 10 -2.92 25.88 10.10
N VAL A 11 -2.16 26.26 9.06
CA VAL A 11 -1.97 25.45 7.85
C VAL A 11 -0.85 24.44 8.11
N LYS A 12 -1.18 23.15 8.03
CA LYS A 12 -0.22 22.06 8.25
C LYS A 12 -0.11 21.18 7.01
N SER A 13 1.12 20.80 6.67
CA SER A 13 1.41 19.73 5.73
C SER A 13 1.74 18.46 6.51
N LEU A 14 1.15 17.34 6.09
CA LEU A 14 1.48 16.03 6.64
C LEU A 14 2.43 15.32 5.69
N ASP A 15 3.41 14.59 6.24
CA ASP A 15 4.13 13.60 5.46
C ASP A 15 3.16 12.49 5.01
N TRP A 16 3.61 11.67 4.06
CA TRP A 16 2.77 10.62 3.47
C TRP A 16 2.22 9.63 4.51
N LYS A 17 3.03 9.24 5.51
CA LYS A 17 2.67 8.26 6.53
C LYS A 17 1.71 8.88 7.53
N GLY A 18 1.99 10.12 7.94
CA GLY A 18 1.11 10.92 8.79
C GLY A 18 -0.27 11.14 8.15
N HIS A 19 -0.32 11.44 6.86
CA HIS A 19 -1.59 11.62 6.13
C HIS A 19 -2.41 10.32 6.08
N ILE A 20 -1.80 9.20 5.68
CA ILE A 20 -2.49 7.90 5.64
C ILE A 20 -3.03 7.51 7.01
N ARG A 21 -2.23 7.64 8.06
CA ARG A 21 -2.64 7.28 9.43
C ARG A 21 -3.75 8.17 9.97
N MET A 22 -3.75 9.45 9.61
CA MET A 22 -4.80 10.38 10.02
C MET A 22 -6.11 10.14 9.25
N ARG A 23 -6.03 9.66 8.00
CA ARG A 23 -7.17 9.46 7.10
C ARG A 23 -7.16 8.06 6.47
N PRO A 24 -7.15 6.97 7.26
CA PRO A 24 -7.00 5.61 6.73
C PRO A 24 -8.12 5.25 5.77
N GLY A 25 -9.35 5.73 6.03
CA GLY A 25 -10.48 5.40 5.18
C GLY A 25 -10.44 5.97 3.76
N MET A 26 -9.60 6.97 3.49
CA MET A 26 -9.34 7.40 2.11
C MET A 26 -8.54 6.36 1.31
N TYR A 27 -7.85 5.44 1.98
CA TYR A 27 -6.97 4.45 1.37
C TYR A 27 -7.55 3.04 1.43
N ILE A 28 -8.22 2.68 2.53
CA ILE A 28 -8.70 1.31 2.77
C ILE A 28 -10.19 1.21 3.09
N GLY A 29 -10.93 2.33 3.05
CA GLY A 29 -12.34 2.35 3.41
C GLY A 29 -12.57 2.26 4.92
N LYS A 30 -13.12 1.16 5.41
CA LYS A 30 -13.46 1.01 6.83
C LYS A 30 -12.27 0.44 7.60
N LEU A 31 -11.91 1.00 8.76
CA LEU A 31 -11.00 0.32 9.67
C LEU A 31 -11.71 -0.87 10.32
N GLY A 32 -10.99 -1.97 10.49
CA GLY A 32 -11.51 -3.14 11.19
C GLY A 32 -10.43 -4.18 11.41
N ASP A 33 -10.79 -5.19 12.18
CA ASP A 33 -9.89 -6.26 12.63
C ASP A 33 -10.05 -7.54 11.78
N GLY A 34 -10.91 -7.50 10.77
CA GLY A 34 -11.19 -8.63 9.88
C GLY A 34 -12.42 -9.43 10.31
N SER A 35 -13.13 -9.00 11.34
CA SER A 35 -14.40 -9.61 11.76
C SER A 35 -15.55 -9.34 10.78
N SER A 36 -15.44 -8.32 9.94
CA SER A 36 -16.41 -7.99 8.88
C SER A 36 -15.76 -8.05 7.49
N ASP A 37 -16.52 -8.48 6.49
CA ASP A 37 -16.06 -8.63 5.09
C ASP A 37 -15.67 -7.30 4.43
N ASP A 38 -16.27 -6.20 4.87
CA ASP A 38 -15.97 -4.82 4.44
C ASP A 38 -14.80 -4.16 5.19
N ASP A 39 -14.11 -4.88 6.08
CA ASP A 39 -12.98 -4.33 6.81
C ASP A 39 -11.75 -4.13 5.91
N GLY A 40 -11.15 -2.95 6.02
CA GLY A 40 -10.02 -2.51 5.21
C GLY A 40 -8.73 -3.31 5.41
N ILE A 41 -8.64 -4.18 6.42
CA ILE A 41 -7.54 -5.14 6.55
C ILE A 41 -7.46 -6.07 5.32
N TYR A 42 -8.60 -6.44 4.73
CA TYR A 42 -8.65 -7.24 3.50
C TYR A 42 -8.19 -6.43 2.28
N VAL A 43 -8.43 -5.11 2.28
CA VAL A 43 -7.88 -4.21 1.25
C VAL A 43 -6.36 -4.14 1.36
N LEU A 44 -5.80 -4.08 2.57
CA LEU A 44 -4.35 -4.10 2.76
C LEU A 44 -3.71 -5.38 2.20
N LEU A 45 -4.30 -6.54 2.50
CA LEU A 45 -3.83 -7.81 1.94
C LEU A 45 -3.96 -7.82 0.41
N LYS A 46 -5.10 -7.38 -0.11
CA LYS A 46 -5.37 -7.28 -1.55
C LYS A 46 -4.33 -6.42 -2.26
N GLU A 47 -3.92 -5.29 -1.69
CA GLU A 47 -2.92 -4.41 -2.31
C GLU A 47 -1.53 -5.06 -2.45
N VAL A 48 -1.16 -5.98 -1.55
CA VAL A 48 0.08 -6.77 -1.72
C VAL A 48 -0.12 -7.85 -2.77
N LEU A 49 -1.21 -8.61 -2.67
CA LEU A 49 -1.54 -9.69 -3.61
C LEU A 49 -1.68 -9.21 -5.06
N ASP A 50 -2.32 -8.06 -5.29
CA ASP A 50 -2.48 -7.49 -6.62
C ASP A 50 -1.13 -7.19 -7.28
N ASN A 51 -0.13 -6.74 -6.52
CA ASN A 51 1.21 -6.52 -7.07
C ASN A 51 1.87 -7.84 -7.50
N SER A 52 1.70 -8.90 -6.71
CA SER A 52 2.18 -10.24 -7.05
C SER A 52 1.43 -10.84 -8.25
N VAL A 53 0.11 -10.62 -8.34
CA VAL A 53 -0.71 -11.03 -9.50
C VAL A 53 -0.29 -10.29 -10.75
N ASP A 54 0.07 -9.01 -10.66
CA ASP A 54 0.55 -8.24 -11.81
C ASP A 54 1.85 -8.82 -12.39
N GLU A 55 2.77 -9.32 -11.56
CA GLU A 55 3.95 -10.07 -12.02
C GLU A 55 3.55 -11.37 -12.72
N TYR A 56 2.65 -12.15 -12.11
CA TYR A 56 2.14 -13.40 -12.67
C TYR A 56 1.49 -13.19 -14.05
N VAL A 57 0.64 -12.17 -14.19
CA VAL A 57 -0.05 -11.83 -15.45
C VAL A 57 0.93 -11.39 -16.54
N MET A 58 2.06 -10.79 -16.16
CA MET A 58 3.16 -10.48 -17.08
C MET A 58 4.05 -11.70 -17.41
N GLY A 59 3.77 -12.86 -16.82
CA GLY A 59 4.48 -14.11 -17.08
C GLY A 59 5.71 -14.34 -16.18
N PHE A 60 5.84 -13.56 -15.10
CA PHE A 60 6.95 -13.67 -14.15
C PHE A 60 6.46 -14.29 -12.84
N GLY A 61 7.09 -15.39 -12.42
CA GLY A 61 6.58 -16.20 -11.32
C GLY A 61 5.34 -17.00 -11.71
N LYS A 62 5.14 -18.14 -11.06
CA LYS A 62 3.98 -19.01 -11.29
C LYS A 62 3.22 -19.36 -10.01
N THR A 63 3.75 -18.91 -8.89
CA THR A 63 3.27 -19.22 -7.55
C THR A 63 3.25 -17.94 -6.74
N ILE A 64 2.24 -17.80 -5.90
CA ILE A 64 2.16 -16.78 -4.86
C ILE A 64 1.85 -17.55 -3.58
N ASP A 65 2.78 -17.53 -2.64
CA ASP A 65 2.62 -18.16 -1.33
C ASP A 65 2.05 -17.13 -0.36
N VAL A 66 1.00 -17.52 0.36
CA VAL A 66 0.36 -16.68 1.38
C VAL A 66 0.34 -17.46 2.69
N GLU A 67 1.05 -16.93 3.67
CA GLU A 67 1.10 -17.49 5.03
C GLU A 67 0.47 -16.48 5.99
N CYS A 68 -0.34 -16.98 6.92
CA CYS A 68 -0.97 -16.17 7.95
C CYS A 68 -0.64 -16.78 9.32
N ASP A 69 0.03 -16.00 10.16
CA ASP A 69 0.32 -16.33 11.54
C ASP A 69 -0.29 -15.26 12.46
N GLY A 70 -1.51 -15.53 12.91
CA GLY A 70 -2.29 -14.62 13.73
C GLY A 70 -2.56 -13.28 13.03
N GLN A 71 -1.84 -12.24 13.43
CA GLN A 71 -1.97 -10.88 12.90
C GLN A 71 -0.90 -10.54 11.85
N THR A 72 0.01 -11.49 11.56
CA THR A 72 1.05 -11.32 10.55
C THR A 72 0.66 -12.09 9.30
N VAL A 73 0.70 -11.42 8.14
CA VAL A 73 0.51 -12.06 6.85
C VAL A 73 1.77 -11.88 6.02
N ILE A 74 2.29 -12.98 5.49
CA ILE A 74 3.45 -13.00 4.61
C ILE A 74 2.95 -13.36 3.21
N VAL A 75 3.21 -12.49 2.25
CA VAL A 75 2.93 -12.73 0.83
C VAL A 75 4.26 -12.80 0.10
N ARG A 76 4.50 -13.92 -0.59
CA ARG A 76 5.70 -14.13 -1.39
C ARG A 76 5.32 -14.47 -2.81
N ASP A 77 5.84 -13.71 -3.76
CA ASP A 77 5.83 -14.09 -5.17
C ASP A 77 7.23 -14.46 -5.66
N TYR A 78 7.26 -15.02 -6.87
CA TYR A 78 8.49 -15.38 -7.58
C TYR A 78 8.58 -14.60 -8.89
N GLY A 79 8.08 -13.35 -8.88
CA GLY A 79 8.16 -12.42 -10.00
C GLY A 79 9.57 -11.87 -10.20
N ARG A 80 9.67 -10.76 -10.92
CA ARG A 80 10.96 -10.07 -11.14
C ARG A 80 11.50 -9.40 -9.88
N GLY A 81 10.63 -9.13 -8.91
CA GLY A 81 10.92 -8.31 -7.73
C GLY A 81 10.88 -6.81 -8.04
N ILE A 82 10.75 -6.02 -6.97
CA ILE A 82 10.92 -4.57 -7.06
C ILE A 82 12.43 -4.29 -7.20
N PRO A 83 12.88 -3.40 -8.11
CA PRO A 83 14.29 -3.01 -8.18
C PRO A 83 14.79 -2.53 -6.82
N LEU A 84 15.85 -3.15 -6.31
CA LEU A 84 16.34 -2.94 -4.94
C LEU A 84 16.68 -1.47 -4.67
N GLU A 85 17.24 -0.76 -5.66
CA GLU A 85 17.55 0.67 -5.57
C GLU A 85 16.32 1.58 -5.50
N LYS A 86 15.12 1.06 -5.81
CA LYS A 86 13.84 1.77 -5.72
C LYS A 86 12.90 1.20 -4.67
N LEU A 87 13.23 0.09 -4.02
CA LEU A 87 12.37 -0.63 -3.07
C LEU A 87 11.77 0.30 -2.01
N MET A 88 12.62 1.03 -1.28
CA MET A 88 12.18 1.93 -0.22
C MET A 88 11.26 3.03 -0.75
N VAL A 89 11.60 3.65 -1.88
CA VAL A 89 10.79 4.74 -2.44
C VAL A 89 9.43 4.23 -2.92
N CYS A 90 9.37 3.03 -3.50
CA CYS A 90 8.13 2.37 -3.88
C CYS A 90 7.25 2.06 -2.66
N ALA A 91 7.84 1.77 -1.49
CA ALA A 91 7.11 1.47 -0.25
C ALA A 91 6.83 2.70 0.63
N SER A 92 7.48 3.86 0.40
CA SER A 92 7.46 4.99 1.34
C SER A 92 7.32 6.39 0.72
N LYS A 93 6.94 6.53 -0.56
CA LYS A 93 6.73 7.84 -1.19
C LYS A 93 5.53 7.86 -2.11
N ILE A 94 4.48 8.61 -1.75
CA ILE A 94 3.23 8.72 -2.53
C ILE A 94 3.51 9.20 -3.96
N ASN A 95 2.65 8.79 -4.90
CA ASN A 95 2.77 9.08 -6.32
C ASN A 95 4.09 8.56 -6.94
N THR A 96 4.60 7.43 -6.42
CA THR A 96 5.79 6.75 -6.96
C THR A 96 5.46 5.29 -7.25
N GLY A 97 5.79 4.83 -8.45
CA GLY A 97 5.59 3.46 -8.92
C GLY A 97 6.01 3.30 -10.38
N ALA A 98 6.14 2.05 -10.83
CA ALA A 98 6.54 1.72 -12.21
C ALA A 98 5.35 1.47 -13.17
N LYS A 99 4.11 1.65 -12.67
CA LYS A 99 2.87 1.33 -13.38
C LYS A 99 2.27 2.53 -14.15
N TYR A 100 2.94 3.68 -14.16
CA TYR A 100 2.49 4.89 -14.86
C TYR A 100 2.84 4.92 -16.36
N ASP A 101 3.89 4.20 -16.76
CA ASP A 101 4.29 4.04 -18.16
C ASP A 101 4.13 2.55 -18.52
N SER A 102 3.32 2.23 -19.53
CA SER A 102 2.87 0.87 -19.89
C SER A 102 3.99 -0.07 -20.38
N LYS A 103 5.24 0.38 -20.33
CA LYS A 103 6.43 -0.37 -20.73
C LYS A 103 6.72 -1.55 -19.79
N ALA A 104 6.58 -1.34 -18.47
CA ALA A 104 6.90 -2.38 -17.48
C ALA A 104 5.70 -3.30 -17.18
N PHE A 105 4.48 -2.75 -17.23
CA PHE A 105 3.22 -3.45 -17.01
C PHE A 105 2.22 -3.06 -18.10
N LYS A 106 1.91 -4.01 -19.00
CA LYS A 106 0.95 -3.78 -20.11
C LYS A 106 -0.50 -3.92 -19.67
N LYS A 107 -0.76 -4.70 -18.63
CA LYS A 107 -2.03 -4.83 -17.91
C LYS A 107 -1.68 -4.95 -16.43
N SER A 108 -2.30 -4.11 -15.60
CA SER A 108 -2.02 -4.03 -14.17
C SER A 108 -3.34 -3.81 -13.42
N VAL A 109 -3.54 -4.52 -12.33
CA VAL A 109 -4.68 -4.35 -11.42
C VAL A 109 -4.48 -3.09 -10.58
N GLY A 110 -3.26 -2.84 -10.11
CA GLY A 110 -2.92 -1.61 -9.37
C GLY A 110 -2.58 -0.44 -10.30
N LEU A 111 -3.16 0.74 -10.10
CA LEU A 111 -2.91 1.92 -10.95
C LEU A 111 -2.54 3.20 -10.18
N ASN A 112 -2.91 3.30 -8.91
CA ASN A 112 -2.81 4.56 -8.16
C ASN A 112 -1.42 4.78 -7.52
N GLY A 113 -0.61 3.72 -7.39
CA GLY A 113 0.71 3.82 -6.77
C GLY A 113 0.68 4.11 -5.27
N VAL A 114 -0.42 3.81 -4.57
CA VAL A 114 -0.59 4.08 -3.13
C VAL A 114 -0.75 2.82 -2.27
N GLY A 115 -1.11 1.68 -2.84
CA GLY A 115 -1.46 0.44 -2.15
C GLY A 115 -0.45 -0.01 -1.09
N ILE A 116 0.74 -0.44 -1.53
CA ILE A 116 1.79 -0.92 -0.61
C ILE A 116 2.26 0.12 0.41
N LYS A 117 2.04 1.42 0.12
CA LYS A 117 2.32 2.52 1.05
C LYS A 117 1.26 2.60 2.14
N ALA A 118 -0.01 2.33 1.80
CA ALA A 118 -1.07 2.16 2.80
C ALA A 118 -0.78 0.97 3.72
N VAL A 119 -0.31 -0.15 3.15
CA VAL A 119 0.14 -1.32 3.94
C VAL A 119 1.26 -0.95 4.90
N ASN A 120 2.34 -0.33 4.42
CA ASN A 120 3.44 0.14 5.27
C ASN A 120 3.00 1.16 6.32
N ALA A 121 2.13 2.11 5.94
CA ALA A 121 1.66 3.14 6.86
C ALA A 121 0.76 2.60 7.98
N LEU A 122 -0.13 1.65 7.65
CA LEU A 122 -1.16 1.15 8.57
C LEU A 122 -0.74 -0.11 9.34
N SER A 123 0.39 -0.72 9.00
CA SER A 123 0.96 -1.83 9.78
C SER A 123 1.78 -1.32 10.97
N SER A 124 1.75 -2.08 12.06
CA SER A 124 2.63 -1.88 13.22
C SER A 124 4.08 -2.27 12.89
N ASN A 125 4.26 -3.37 12.16
CA ASN A 125 5.51 -3.79 11.53
C ASN A 125 5.30 -4.02 10.03
N PHE A 126 6.28 -3.64 9.21
CA PHE A 126 6.24 -3.85 7.76
C PHE A 126 7.64 -4.16 7.25
N ASP A 127 7.82 -5.37 6.74
CA ASP A 127 9.07 -5.85 6.14
C ASP A 127 8.86 -6.15 4.66
N ILE A 128 9.83 -5.77 3.84
CA ILE A 128 9.83 -6.02 2.39
C ILE A 128 11.26 -6.34 1.94
N GLN A 129 11.42 -7.36 1.09
CA GLN A 129 12.71 -7.93 0.69
C GLN A 129 12.78 -8.12 -0.82
#